data_AF-A0A7X1P2P1-F1
#
_entry.id   AF-A0A7X1P2P1-F1
#
_cell.length_a   1.000
_cell.length_b   1.000
_cell.length_c   1.000
_cell.angle_alpha   90.00
_cell.angle_beta   90.00
_cell.angle_gamma   90.00
#
_symmetry.space_group_name_H-M   'P 1'
#
loop_
_entity.id
_entity.type
_entity.pdbx_description
1 polymer ?
#
loop_
_entity_poly.entity_id
_entity_poly.type
_entity_poly.pdbx_seq_one_letter_code
_entity_poly.pdbx_strand_id
1 'polypeptide(L)'
;MKSATVAAVIALSFSATPASAVQFLFDTDPFAGSDAPILAGRQIVGGPGLPLSFSTASDVFVFHTGRFGMKTLSLHNDLAPNLPASGVNVVVLRTTDNDADPLTPFGAGNAANLIADQITESAPGVFVYFNSGLNLPRLVFSPDLSDDTADLRILARMANLIGQPDSLAAFSQTNFALVPEPSEWALLLAGLGLVGAAYRRSRRRGP
;
A
#
# COMPACT_ATOMS: atom_id res chain seq x y z
N MET A 1 -43.16 35.46 -46.41
CA MET A 1 -43.02 35.48 -44.93
C MET A 1 -42.85 34.05 -44.45
N LYS A 2 -41.61 33.65 -44.10
CA LYS A 2 -41.32 32.37 -43.44
C LYS A 2 -40.27 32.66 -42.38
N SER A 3 -40.70 32.79 -41.12
CA SER A 3 -39.83 32.96 -39.96
C SER A 3 -39.17 31.63 -39.63
N ALA A 4 -37.84 31.60 -39.58
CA ALA A 4 -37.06 30.49 -39.07
C ALA A 4 -36.63 30.79 -37.62
N THR A 5 -37.18 30.04 -36.68
CA THR A 5 -36.85 30.11 -35.24
C THR A 5 -35.57 29.33 -35.00
N VAL A 6 -34.48 30.01 -34.64
CA VAL A 6 -33.21 29.38 -34.23
C VAL A 6 -33.28 29.10 -32.74
N ALA A 7 -33.31 27.83 -32.35
CA ALA A 7 -33.22 27.39 -30.96
C ALA A 7 -31.74 27.31 -30.56
N ALA A 8 -31.34 28.10 -29.58
CA ALA A 8 -30.01 28.04 -28.97
C ALA A 8 -29.96 26.87 -27.97
N VAL A 9 -29.10 25.89 -28.24
CA VAL A 9 -28.79 24.81 -27.30
C VAL A 9 -27.73 25.33 -26.33
N ILE A 10 -28.12 25.57 -25.07
CA ILE A 10 -27.19 25.85 -23.97
C ILE A 10 -26.62 24.50 -23.51
N ALA A 11 -25.38 24.22 -23.87
CA ALA A 11 -24.65 23.07 -23.32
C ALA A 11 -24.25 23.39 -21.86
N LEU A 12 -24.87 22.71 -20.89
CA LEU A 12 -24.38 22.68 -19.51
C LEU A 12 -23.10 21.84 -19.46
N SER A 13 -21.95 22.50 -19.36
CA SER A 13 -20.70 21.86 -18.96
C SER A 13 -20.76 21.55 -17.46
N PHE A 14 -21.02 20.28 -17.13
CA PHE A 14 -20.82 19.75 -15.78
C PHE A 14 -19.31 19.68 -15.49
N SER A 15 -18.82 20.60 -14.67
CA SER A 15 -17.48 20.51 -14.08
C SER A 15 -17.48 19.35 -13.09
N ALA A 16 -16.99 18.17 -13.48
CA ALA A 16 -16.75 17.09 -12.55
C ALA A 16 -15.69 17.53 -11.53
N THR A 17 -16.06 17.60 -10.25
CA THR A 17 -15.08 17.79 -9.17
C THR A 17 -14.10 16.61 -9.22
N PRO A 18 -12.77 16.85 -9.28
CA PRO A 18 -11.83 15.75 -9.21
C PRO A 18 -12.07 15.00 -7.89
N ALA A 19 -12.28 13.68 -7.98
CA ALA A 19 -12.38 12.84 -6.80
C ALA A 19 -11.08 13.00 -5.99
N SER A 20 -11.20 13.45 -4.74
CA SER A 20 -10.05 13.53 -3.84
C SER A 20 -9.55 12.11 -3.59
N ALA A 21 -8.23 11.90 -3.69
CA ALA A 21 -7.58 10.67 -3.29
C ALA A 21 -7.98 10.28 -1.85
N VAL A 22 -8.48 9.05 -1.66
CA VAL A 22 -8.72 8.50 -0.32
C VAL A 22 -7.41 7.91 0.20
N GLN A 23 -7.06 8.24 1.45
CA GLN A 23 -5.90 7.67 2.12
C GLN A 23 -6.35 6.62 3.13
N PHE A 24 -5.74 5.45 3.06
CA PHE A 24 -5.93 4.35 4.00
C PHE A 24 -4.69 4.23 4.88
N LEU A 25 -4.76 4.77 6.10
CA LEU A 25 -3.64 4.80 7.04
C LEU A 25 -3.54 3.49 7.82
N PHE A 26 -2.32 2.92 7.84
CA PHE A 26 -1.92 1.80 8.68
C PHE A 26 -0.81 2.27 9.65
N ASP A 27 -1.20 2.52 10.90
CA ASP A 27 -0.35 3.12 11.95
C ASP A 27 -0.23 2.26 13.23
N THR A 28 -0.76 1.04 13.16
CA THR A 28 -0.70 0.06 14.24
C THR A 28 0.28 -1.05 13.86
N ASP A 29 0.99 -1.58 14.86
CA ASP A 29 1.87 -2.74 14.65
C ASP A 29 1.05 -3.90 14.06
N PRO A 30 1.44 -4.42 12.87
CA PRO A 30 0.70 -5.44 12.17
C PRO A 30 0.65 -6.77 12.93
N PHE A 31 1.50 -7.04 13.93
CA PHE A 31 1.46 -8.27 14.72
C PHE A 31 1.11 -8.04 16.19
N ALA A 32 0.68 -6.82 16.55
CA ALA A 32 0.23 -6.49 17.90
C ALA A 32 -0.83 -7.49 18.40
N GLY A 33 -0.57 -8.07 19.57
CA GLY A 33 -1.47 -9.01 20.22
C GLY A 33 -1.50 -10.41 19.60
N SER A 34 -0.49 -10.79 18.80
CA SER A 34 -0.34 -12.14 18.27
C SER A 34 0.95 -12.81 18.72
N ASP A 35 0.92 -14.14 18.82
CA ASP A 35 2.10 -14.98 19.10
C ASP A 35 2.82 -15.41 17.81
N ALA A 36 2.43 -14.84 16.67
CA ALA A 36 2.93 -15.24 15.36
C ALA A 36 4.47 -15.29 15.30
N PRO A 37 5.22 -14.24 15.70
CA PRO A 37 6.68 -14.28 15.61
C PRO A 37 7.35 -15.28 16.58
N ILE A 38 6.60 -16.06 17.37
CA ILE A 38 7.09 -16.97 18.42
C ILE A 38 6.89 -18.44 18.03
N LEU A 39 5.99 -18.75 17.09
CA LEU A 39 5.60 -20.11 16.74
C LEU A 39 6.29 -20.57 15.44
N ALA A 40 6.62 -21.87 15.36
CA ALA A 40 7.27 -22.41 14.17
C ALA A 40 6.31 -22.51 12.97
N GLY A 41 6.77 -22.02 11.82
CA GLY A 41 6.04 -22.04 10.54
C GLY A 41 5.18 -20.81 10.31
N ARG A 42 4.91 -20.52 9.03
CA ARG A 42 4.15 -19.34 8.59
C ARG A 42 2.73 -19.32 9.15
N GLN A 43 2.38 -18.24 9.83
CA GLN A 43 1.01 -17.91 10.20
C GLN A 43 0.44 -16.81 9.34
N ILE A 44 -0.86 -16.89 9.08
CA ILE A 44 -1.62 -15.76 8.54
C ILE A 44 -2.37 -15.15 9.72
N VAL A 45 -1.87 -14.03 10.19
CA VAL A 45 -2.29 -13.38 11.42
C VAL A 45 -3.35 -12.36 11.13
N GLY A 46 -4.36 -12.31 12.00
CA GLY A 46 -5.47 -11.38 11.88
C GLY A 46 -6.59 -11.94 11.04
N GLY A 47 -7.79 -11.45 11.33
CA GLY A 47 -8.97 -11.76 10.57
C GLY A 47 -8.82 -11.38 9.09
N PRO A 48 -9.92 -11.36 8.33
CA PRO A 48 -9.84 -11.33 6.87
C PRO A 48 -9.29 -10.01 6.27
N GLY A 49 -8.85 -9.04 7.07
CA GLY A 49 -8.44 -7.70 6.66
C GLY A 49 -9.63 -6.74 6.49
N LEU A 50 -9.34 -5.44 6.49
CA LEU A 50 -10.35 -4.39 6.34
C LEU A 50 -10.95 -4.45 4.93
N PRO A 51 -12.27 -4.66 4.78
CA PRO A 51 -12.91 -4.51 3.47
C PRO A 51 -12.92 -3.02 3.11
N LEU A 52 -12.40 -2.67 1.93
CA LEU A 52 -12.37 -1.29 1.45
C LEU A 52 -12.70 -1.20 -0.04
N SER A 53 -13.12 0.01 -0.45
CA SER A 53 -13.28 0.38 -1.86
C SER A 53 -12.03 1.16 -2.28
N PHE A 54 -11.21 0.59 -3.15
CA PHE A 54 -9.94 1.18 -3.60
C PHE A 54 -9.99 1.54 -5.08
N SER A 55 -9.63 2.78 -5.40
CA SER A 55 -9.36 3.25 -6.76
C SER A 55 -7.86 3.22 -7.03
N THR A 56 -7.41 2.35 -7.93
CA THR A 56 -6.01 2.34 -8.38
C THR A 56 -5.59 3.64 -9.08
N ALA A 57 -6.56 4.42 -9.57
CA ALA A 57 -6.30 5.70 -10.22
C ALA A 57 -5.98 6.85 -9.24
N SER A 58 -6.42 6.77 -7.98
CA SER A 58 -6.38 7.92 -7.06
C SER A 58 -6.02 7.60 -5.63
N ASP A 59 -6.36 6.42 -5.13
CA ASP A 59 -6.28 6.14 -3.70
C ASP A 59 -4.88 5.68 -3.29
N VAL A 60 -4.57 5.86 -2.00
CA VAL A 60 -3.24 5.67 -1.45
C VAL A 60 -3.29 4.83 -0.17
N PHE A 61 -2.50 3.77 -0.12
CA PHE A 61 -2.15 3.07 1.12
C PHE A 61 -0.99 3.80 1.79
N VAL A 62 -1.19 4.16 3.06
CA VAL A 62 -0.24 4.97 3.81
C VAL A 62 0.25 4.14 4.99
N PHE A 63 1.56 3.92 5.08
CA PHE A 63 2.15 3.12 6.16
C PHE A 63 3.01 3.98 7.07
N HIS A 64 2.89 3.72 8.37
CA HIS A 64 3.77 4.32 9.35
C HIS A 64 5.12 3.60 9.39
N THR A 65 6.20 4.33 9.13
CA THR A 65 7.56 3.75 9.00
C THR A 65 7.98 2.96 10.24
N GLY A 66 7.74 3.51 11.44
CA GLY A 66 8.11 2.87 12.70
C GLY A 66 7.29 1.63 13.09
N ARG A 67 6.15 1.37 12.42
CA ARG A 67 5.33 0.17 12.67
C ARG A 67 5.61 -0.94 11.68
N PHE A 68 5.93 -0.56 10.45
CA PHE A 68 6.12 -1.49 9.34
C PHE A 68 7.60 -1.74 9.04
N GLY A 69 8.54 -1.02 9.66
CA GLY A 69 9.99 -1.16 9.43
C GLY A 69 10.45 -0.70 8.04
N MET A 70 9.54 -0.28 7.17
CA MET A 70 9.82 0.24 5.82
C MET A 70 10.36 1.66 5.90
N LYS A 71 11.56 1.89 5.34
CA LYS A 71 12.23 3.22 5.34
C LYS A 71 12.09 3.97 4.02
N THR A 72 11.93 3.22 2.94
CA THR A 72 11.78 3.72 1.57
C THR A 72 10.56 3.05 0.94
N LEU A 73 10.13 3.52 -0.24
CA LEU A 73 9.15 2.80 -1.05
C LEU A 73 9.75 2.55 -2.42
N SER A 74 9.88 1.28 -2.75
CA SER A 74 10.26 0.82 -4.08
C SER A 74 9.25 -0.22 -4.52
N LEU A 75 8.40 0.17 -5.46
CA LEU A 75 7.37 -0.67 -6.03
C LEU A 75 7.88 -1.44 -7.24
N HIS A 76 7.53 -2.73 -7.29
CA HIS A 76 7.61 -3.55 -8.49
C HIS A 76 6.25 -4.20 -8.77
N ASN A 77 5.76 -4.08 -10.01
CA ASN A 77 4.45 -4.60 -10.42
C ASN A 77 4.60 -5.50 -11.64
N ASP A 78 4.68 -6.81 -11.43
CA ASP A 78 4.96 -7.78 -12.49
C ASP A 78 4.55 -9.21 -12.09
N LEU A 79 4.82 -10.16 -12.98
CA LEU A 79 4.77 -11.59 -12.73
C LEU A 79 5.94 -12.04 -11.84
N ALA A 80 5.77 -13.15 -11.11
CA ALA A 80 6.79 -13.67 -10.19
C ALA A 80 8.19 -13.79 -10.82
N PRO A 81 8.38 -14.38 -12.02
CA PRO A 81 9.73 -14.55 -12.59
C PRO A 81 10.44 -13.24 -12.95
N ASN A 82 9.73 -12.11 -12.94
CA ASN A 82 10.26 -10.79 -13.29
C ASN A 82 10.53 -9.92 -12.04
N LEU A 83 10.31 -10.43 -10.83
CA LEU A 83 10.60 -9.70 -9.61
C LEU A 83 12.12 -9.52 -9.45
N PRO A 84 12.61 -8.34 -9.03
CA PRO A 84 14.02 -8.12 -8.78
C PRO A 84 14.45 -8.83 -7.48
N ALA A 85 15.72 -9.23 -7.41
CA ALA A 85 16.26 -9.92 -6.23
C ALA A 85 16.48 -9.02 -5.01
N SER A 86 16.48 -7.70 -5.18
CA SER A 86 16.76 -6.71 -4.14
C SER A 86 16.16 -5.35 -4.49
N GLY A 87 16.19 -4.42 -3.53
CA GLY A 87 15.78 -3.03 -3.73
C GLY A 87 14.27 -2.83 -3.95
N VAL A 88 13.44 -3.79 -3.52
CA VAL A 88 11.97 -3.72 -3.60
C VAL A 88 11.38 -4.02 -2.22
N ASN A 89 10.34 -3.29 -1.84
CA ASN A 89 9.59 -3.54 -0.62
C ASN A 89 8.08 -3.31 -0.76
N VAL A 90 7.63 -2.98 -1.96
CA VAL A 90 6.23 -3.02 -2.37
C VAL A 90 6.12 -3.89 -3.61
N VAL A 91 5.42 -5.01 -3.52
CA VAL A 91 5.23 -5.92 -4.66
C VAL A 91 3.76 -5.92 -5.06
N VAL A 92 3.47 -5.71 -6.34
CA VAL A 92 2.16 -6.05 -6.91
C VAL A 92 2.36 -7.28 -7.77
N LEU A 93 1.99 -8.44 -7.22
CA LEU A 93 2.19 -9.73 -7.85
C LEU A 93 1.03 -10.02 -8.80
N ARG A 94 1.30 -9.95 -10.10
CA ARG A 94 0.31 -10.21 -11.17
C ARG A 94 0.13 -11.70 -11.48
N THR A 95 0.93 -12.56 -10.85
CA THR A 95 0.73 -14.02 -10.90
C THR A 95 -0.51 -14.38 -10.09
N THR A 96 -1.42 -15.14 -10.69
CA THR A 96 -2.73 -15.49 -10.10
C THR A 96 -2.85 -16.96 -9.74
N ASP A 97 -1.82 -17.74 -10.01
CA ASP A 97 -1.76 -19.20 -9.89
C ASP A 97 -0.28 -19.64 -9.76
N ASN A 98 -0.01 -20.65 -8.94
CA ASN A 98 1.33 -21.17 -8.68
C ASN A 98 1.53 -22.63 -9.10
N ASP A 99 0.50 -23.35 -9.54
CA ASP A 99 0.59 -24.79 -9.82
C ASP A 99 -0.20 -25.25 -11.06
N ALA A 100 -0.87 -24.34 -11.77
CA ALA A 100 -1.68 -24.66 -12.95
C ALA A 100 -2.91 -25.54 -12.63
N ASP A 101 -3.26 -25.71 -11.35
CA ASP A 101 -4.48 -26.39 -10.93
C ASP A 101 -5.59 -25.37 -10.63
N PRO A 102 -6.63 -25.27 -11.48
CA PRO A 102 -7.73 -24.33 -11.24
C PRO A 102 -8.55 -24.65 -9.98
N LEU A 103 -8.38 -25.82 -9.38
CA LEU A 103 -9.05 -26.23 -8.15
C LEU A 103 -8.29 -25.80 -6.89
N THR A 104 -7.01 -25.44 -6.99
CA THR A 104 -6.21 -24.97 -5.86
C THR A 104 -6.34 -23.45 -5.70
N PRO A 105 -6.88 -22.95 -4.57
CA PRO A 105 -6.95 -21.52 -4.34
C PRO A 105 -5.56 -20.91 -4.17
N PHE A 106 -5.30 -19.81 -4.87
CA PHE A 106 -4.09 -19.01 -4.73
C PHE A 106 -4.24 -18.04 -3.56
N GLY A 107 -3.56 -18.37 -2.45
CA GLY A 107 -3.64 -17.64 -1.18
C GLY A 107 -2.42 -16.76 -0.89
N ALA A 108 -2.41 -16.15 0.31
CA ALA A 108 -1.33 -15.25 0.71
C ALA A 108 -0.01 -15.99 0.90
N GLY A 109 -0.05 -17.22 1.41
CA GLY A 109 1.14 -18.07 1.54
C GLY A 109 1.74 -18.41 0.20
N ASN A 110 0.92 -18.83 -0.79
CA ASN A 110 1.39 -19.11 -2.15
C ASN A 110 2.04 -17.86 -2.79
N ALA A 111 1.39 -16.70 -2.68
CA ALA A 111 1.94 -15.45 -3.18
C ALA A 111 3.26 -15.08 -2.50
N ALA A 112 3.34 -15.22 -1.18
CA ALA A 112 4.56 -14.93 -0.44
C ALA A 112 5.71 -15.89 -0.79
N ASN A 113 5.43 -17.17 -1.03
CA ASN A 113 6.45 -18.12 -1.48
C ASN A 113 7.02 -17.73 -2.85
N LEU A 114 6.15 -17.39 -3.82
CA LEU A 114 6.60 -16.93 -5.13
C LEU A 114 7.43 -15.64 -5.07
N ILE A 115 7.18 -14.77 -4.08
CA ILE A 115 7.95 -13.55 -3.84
C ILE A 115 9.31 -13.89 -3.20
N ALA A 116 9.31 -14.73 -2.17
CA ALA A 116 10.52 -15.16 -1.45
C ALA A 116 11.48 -15.98 -2.34
N ASP A 117 10.95 -16.71 -3.33
CA ASP A 117 11.75 -17.40 -4.34
C ASP A 117 12.59 -16.45 -5.22
N GLN A 118 12.22 -15.16 -5.28
CA GLN A 118 12.86 -14.16 -6.14
C GLN A 118 13.66 -13.14 -5.34
N ILE A 119 13.09 -12.61 -4.26
CA ILE A 119 13.72 -11.58 -3.41
C ILE A 119 14.67 -12.26 -2.42
N THR A 120 15.93 -11.85 -2.45
CA THR A 120 16.99 -12.40 -1.57
C THR A 120 17.45 -11.42 -0.50
N GLU A 121 17.08 -10.14 -0.63
CA GLU A 121 17.36 -9.11 0.37
C GLU A 121 16.32 -9.18 1.50
N SER A 122 16.78 -9.50 2.71
CA SER A 122 15.95 -9.50 3.91
C SER A 122 15.51 -8.08 4.27
N ALA A 123 14.22 -7.82 4.13
CA ALA A 123 13.60 -6.54 4.44
C ALA A 123 12.08 -6.68 4.60
N PRO A 124 11.46 -5.89 5.49
CA PRO A 124 10.01 -5.83 5.59
C PRO A 124 9.41 -5.18 4.35
N GLY A 125 8.20 -5.60 4.00
CA GLY A 125 7.51 -5.07 2.86
C GLY A 125 6.04 -5.43 2.82
N VAL A 126 5.35 -4.86 1.85
CA VAL A 126 3.95 -5.16 1.56
C VAL A 126 3.81 -5.74 0.17
N PHE A 127 2.79 -6.56 -0.03
CA PHE A 127 2.43 -7.02 -1.36
C PHE A 127 0.93 -7.01 -1.59
N VAL A 128 0.57 -6.77 -2.84
CA VAL A 128 -0.78 -6.92 -3.38
C VAL A 128 -0.80 -8.11 -4.32
N TYR A 129 -1.78 -8.99 -4.17
CA TYR A 129 -2.01 -10.10 -5.08
C TYR A 129 -3.51 -10.36 -5.23
N PHE A 130 -3.90 -11.09 -6.27
CA PHE A 130 -5.27 -11.52 -6.47
C PHE A 130 -5.50 -12.87 -5.78
N ASN A 131 -6.39 -12.93 -4.80
CA ASN A 131 -6.78 -14.18 -4.18
C ASN A 131 -7.88 -14.85 -5.00
N SER A 132 -7.59 -15.99 -5.63
CA SER A 132 -8.56 -16.71 -6.47
C SER A 132 -9.70 -17.34 -5.67
N GLY A 133 -9.45 -17.78 -4.43
CA GLY A 133 -10.48 -18.36 -3.55
C GLY A 133 -11.53 -17.35 -3.04
N LEU A 134 -11.15 -16.09 -2.89
CA LEU A 134 -12.08 -14.99 -2.54
C LEU A 134 -12.45 -14.13 -3.75
N ASN A 135 -11.86 -14.39 -4.91
CA ASN A 135 -12.05 -13.65 -6.15
C ASN A 135 -11.80 -12.14 -5.99
N LEU A 136 -10.79 -11.70 -5.23
CA LEU A 136 -10.49 -10.27 -5.00
C LEU A 136 -9.01 -9.99 -4.70
N PRO A 137 -8.51 -8.76 -4.96
CA PRO A 137 -7.18 -8.33 -4.51
C PRO A 137 -7.09 -8.14 -2.99
N ARG A 138 -5.96 -8.58 -2.40
CA ARG A 138 -5.62 -8.36 -0.98
C ARG A 138 -4.29 -7.62 -0.85
N LEU A 139 -4.21 -6.71 0.11
CA LEU A 139 -2.97 -6.09 0.58
C LEU A 139 -2.48 -6.85 1.82
N VAL A 140 -1.22 -7.26 1.81
CA VAL A 140 -0.60 -8.07 2.84
C VAL A 140 0.73 -7.45 3.26
N PHE A 141 1.05 -7.56 4.54
CA PHE A 141 2.37 -7.24 5.08
C PHE A 141 3.15 -8.51 5.39
N SER A 142 4.46 -8.46 5.12
CA SER A 142 5.46 -9.42 5.59
C SER A 142 6.58 -8.69 6.36
N PRO A 143 7.03 -9.20 7.52
CA PRO A 143 8.20 -8.66 8.20
C PRO A 143 9.50 -8.93 7.43
N ASP A 144 9.48 -9.91 6.51
CA ASP A 144 10.57 -10.20 5.59
C ASP A 144 10.00 -10.74 4.26
N LEU A 145 10.25 -10.06 3.13
CA LEU A 145 9.79 -10.51 1.81
C LEU A 145 10.63 -11.66 1.25
N SER A 146 11.83 -11.90 1.77
CA SER A 146 12.73 -12.97 1.34
C SER A 146 12.54 -14.29 2.07
N ASP A 147 11.72 -14.30 3.14
CA ASP A 147 11.49 -15.47 3.99
C ASP A 147 10.15 -16.15 3.64
N ASP A 148 10.24 -17.39 3.15
CA ASP A 148 9.10 -18.23 2.80
C ASP A 148 8.35 -18.80 4.02
N THR A 149 8.87 -18.56 5.21
CA THR A 149 8.28 -18.93 6.50
C THR A 149 7.78 -17.74 7.32
N ALA A 150 8.08 -16.51 6.91
CA ALA A 150 7.67 -15.31 7.63
C ALA A 150 6.15 -15.19 7.77
N ASP A 151 5.69 -14.83 8.96
CA ASP A 151 4.27 -14.58 9.20
C ASP A 151 3.72 -13.45 8.35
N LEU A 152 2.45 -13.56 7.99
CA LEU A 152 1.78 -12.62 7.12
C LEU A 152 0.63 -11.95 7.86
N ARG A 153 0.43 -10.65 7.63
CA ARG A 153 -0.77 -9.93 8.07
C ARG A 153 -1.58 -9.45 6.88
N ILE A 154 -2.83 -9.88 6.77
CA ILE A 154 -3.76 -9.32 5.78
C ILE A 154 -4.22 -7.95 6.27
N LEU A 155 -3.79 -6.89 5.59
CA LEU A 155 -4.14 -5.52 5.95
C LEU A 155 -5.51 -5.13 5.39
N ALA A 156 -5.77 -5.45 4.12
CA ALA A 156 -6.99 -5.04 3.44
C ALA A 156 -7.47 -6.01 2.36
N ARG A 157 -8.77 -5.93 2.07
CA ARG A 157 -9.47 -6.59 0.96
C ARG A 157 -10.15 -5.52 0.10
N MET A 158 -9.80 -5.46 -1.18
CA MET A 158 -10.36 -4.48 -2.11
C MET A 158 -11.67 -5.01 -2.68
N ALA A 159 -12.76 -4.84 -1.93
CA ALA A 159 -14.06 -5.46 -2.19
C ALA A 159 -14.74 -4.92 -3.46
N ASN A 160 -14.40 -3.72 -3.91
CA ASN A 160 -14.89 -3.15 -5.16
C ASN A 160 -14.19 -3.72 -6.41
N LEU A 161 -13.11 -4.50 -6.25
CA LEU A 161 -12.33 -5.12 -7.34
C LEU A 161 -12.57 -6.64 -7.44
N ILE A 162 -13.69 -7.14 -6.89
CA ILE A 162 -14.06 -8.56 -7.00
C ILE A 162 -14.17 -8.96 -8.48
N GLY A 163 -13.58 -10.10 -8.85
CA GLY A 163 -13.60 -10.63 -10.20
C GLY A 163 -12.74 -9.86 -11.19
N GLN A 164 -11.83 -8.99 -10.72
CA GLN A 164 -11.00 -8.13 -11.56
C GLN A 164 -9.50 -8.40 -11.33
N PRO A 165 -8.96 -9.57 -11.70
CA PRO A 165 -7.52 -9.84 -11.57
C PRO A 165 -6.66 -8.87 -12.38
N ASP A 166 -7.16 -8.39 -13.53
CA ASP A 166 -6.46 -7.42 -14.38
C ASP A 166 -6.28 -6.04 -13.72
N SER A 167 -7.03 -5.74 -12.65
CA SER A 167 -6.88 -4.50 -11.88
C SER A 167 -5.49 -4.34 -11.27
N LEU A 168 -4.76 -5.44 -11.05
CA LEU A 168 -3.40 -5.42 -10.51
C LEU A 168 -2.42 -4.64 -11.39
N ALA A 169 -2.60 -4.66 -12.72
CA ALA A 169 -1.75 -3.93 -13.64
C ALA A 169 -1.89 -2.40 -13.51
N ALA A 170 -2.95 -1.91 -12.88
CA ALA A 170 -3.20 -0.48 -12.70
C ALA A 170 -2.55 0.11 -11.44
N PHE A 171 -2.00 -0.71 -10.55
CA PHE A 171 -1.26 -0.20 -9.39
C PHE A 171 0.07 0.42 -9.81
N SER A 172 0.41 1.52 -9.17
CA SER A 172 1.65 2.24 -9.39
C SER A 172 2.22 2.79 -8.08
N GLN A 173 3.40 3.38 -8.14
CA GLN A 173 4.05 4.03 -7.00
C GLN A 173 3.14 5.06 -6.30
N THR A 174 2.24 5.73 -7.03
CA THR A 174 1.36 6.76 -6.44
C THR A 174 0.32 6.18 -5.48
N ASN A 175 0.09 4.87 -5.51
CA ASN A 175 -0.83 4.19 -4.61
C ASN A 175 -0.24 3.87 -3.24
N PHE A 176 1.03 4.21 -2.99
CA PHE A 176 1.73 3.87 -1.75
C PHE A 176 2.48 5.09 -1.21
N ALA A 177 2.38 5.30 0.10
CA ALA A 177 3.09 6.38 0.80
C ALA A 177 3.58 5.92 2.18
N LEU A 178 4.66 6.57 2.64
CA LEU A 178 5.17 6.42 4.00
C LEU A 178 4.94 7.72 4.77
N VAL A 179 4.58 7.58 6.04
CA VAL A 179 4.50 8.70 6.97
C VAL A 179 5.48 8.45 8.12
N PRO A 180 6.36 9.42 8.44
CA PRO A 180 7.27 9.30 9.56
C PRO A 180 6.56 9.31 10.91
N GLU A 181 7.27 8.93 11.98
CA GLU A 181 6.67 8.93 13.32
C GLU A 181 6.19 10.35 13.74
N PRO A 182 5.06 10.49 14.44
CA PRO A 182 4.59 11.78 14.94
C PRO A 182 5.62 12.52 15.81
N SER A 183 6.51 11.78 16.48
CA SER A 183 7.61 12.32 17.27
C SER A 183 8.65 13.05 16.43
N GLU A 184 8.87 12.65 15.17
CA GLU A 184 9.81 13.33 14.27
C GLU A 184 9.31 14.74 13.92
N TRP A 185 8.01 14.90 13.69
CA TRP A 185 7.39 16.20 13.49
C TRP A 185 7.48 17.06 14.74
N ALA A 186 7.20 16.47 15.91
CA ALA A 186 7.32 17.18 17.18
C ALA A 186 8.76 17.66 17.43
N LEU A 187 9.76 16.82 17.14
CA LEU A 187 11.18 17.17 17.27
C LEU A 187 11.63 18.21 16.24
N LEU A 188 11.17 18.12 14.99
CA LEU A 188 11.45 19.12 13.96
C LEU A 188 10.88 20.48 14.36
N LEU A 189 9.61 20.52 14.80
CA LEU A 189 8.95 21.75 15.25
C LEU A 189 9.60 22.31 16.52
N ALA A 190 9.97 21.45 17.48
CA ALA A 190 10.70 21.85 18.67
C ALA A 190 12.08 22.43 18.31
N GLY A 191 12.81 21.79 17.40
CA GLY A 191 14.10 22.26 16.90
C GLY A 191 13.99 23.63 16.23
N LEU A 192 13.03 23.82 15.33
CA LEU A 192 12.77 25.12 14.69
C LEU A 192 12.36 26.20 15.70
N GLY A 193 11.54 25.83 16.70
CA GLY A 193 11.16 26.73 17.79
C GLY A 193 12.35 27.22 18.60
N LEU A 194 13.27 26.31 18.96
CA LEU A 194 14.49 26.63 19.70
C LEU A 194 15.43 27.55 18.89
N VAL A 195 15.63 27.26 17.61
CA VAL A 195 16.46 28.10 16.71
C VAL A 195 15.84 29.50 16.57
N GLY A 196 14.52 29.60 16.36
CA GLY A 196 13.81 30.87 16.29
C GLY A 196 13.93 31.69 17.58
N ALA A 197 13.80 31.04 18.75
CA ALA A 197 13.96 31.69 20.04
C ALA A 197 15.40 32.19 20.28
N ALA A 198 16.41 31.39 19.93
CA ALA A 198 17.81 31.76 20.02
C ALA A 198 18.15 32.97 19.12
N TYR A 199 17.66 32.95 17.87
CA TYR A 199 17.83 34.06 16.92
C TYR A 199 17.16 35.36 17.38
N ARG A 200 15.96 35.28 17.99
CA ARG A 200 15.29 36.45 18.55
C ARG A 200 16.06 37.03 19.74
N ARG A 201 16.67 36.18 20.57
CA ARG A 201 17.46 36.59 21.74
C ARG A 201 18.76 37.28 21.34
N SER A 202 19.44 36.82 20.29
CA SER A 202 20.68 37.46 19.81
C SER A 202 20.43 38.84 19.21
N ARG A 203 19.32 39.04 18.49
CA ARG A 203 18.96 40.37 17.95
C ARG A 203 18.64 41.42 19.00
N ARG A 204 18.17 41.03 20.19
CA ARG A 204 17.93 41.96 21.31
C ARG A 204 19.21 42.35 22.07
N ARG A 205 20.36 41.76 21.71
CA ARG A 205 21.67 42.03 22.32
C ARG A 205 22.64 42.76 21.39
N GLY A 206 22.16 43.26 20.24
CA GLY A 206 22.92 44.19 19.40
C GLY A 206 22.98 45.59 20.06
N PRO A 207 24.06 46.35 19.78
CA PRO A 207 24.65 47.40 20.64
C PRO A 207 23.72 48.56 21.03
#